data_AF-A0A1I6ZZF1-F1
#
_entry.id   AF-A0A1I6ZZF1-F1
#
_cell.length_a   1.000
_cell.length_b   1.000
_cell.length_c   1.000
_cell.angle_alpha   90.00
_cell.angle_beta   90.00
_cell.angle_gamma   90.00
#
_symmetry.space_group_name_H-M   'P 1'
#
loop_
_entity.id
_entity.type
_entity.pdbx_description
1 polymer ?
#
loop_
_entity_poly.entity_id
_entity_poly.type
_entity_poly.pdbx_seq_one_letter_code
_entity_poly.pdbx_strand_id
1 'polypeptide(L)'
;MSSESRTETVPDRLIVQDASSGAGEARNDTSSQANESTPEINGLPDRNAAAGGGLLLLGVALAAANMRPAVTSLSSILGGVRDALGASTVWASALTSVPTLCFGAAGIAAPLLARRWGRRGVVGVALGVLTAAMLLRVVGGTITVLAGTVVACAAIAMCNVLIPVVVKESFPTRVGMATGLYTTAMAAGGSVGSAFTPWLRAELGGWRLALATWAVLALAAFVVWNSAGSGRAPDSGAAARQRAESTAEGSSLLRSPLAWAVTGYFAMQSLVAYVVMGWLPEVFKSAGAGAGAAGGLLGLVLLIGVPISMVLPPLVTRTNGQSVWTVCLAATAISGFLGVLFAPMSAPLLWALLIGVGMSAFPLALVLISLRTSSAADTGRLSGMAQSIGYLIASTGPFLFGMLHDVTASWSASLVVLIGVLTAQAVLGAFAGRPRTL
;
A
#
# COMPACT_ATOMS: atom_id res chain seq x y z
N MET A 1 41.05 31.56 -34.29
CA MET A 1 42.15 32.47 -33.90
C MET A 1 42.54 32.12 -32.48
N SER A 2 43.85 32.07 -32.21
CA SER A 2 44.39 31.61 -30.91
C SER A 2 44.54 32.77 -29.91
N SER A 3 45.13 32.45 -28.76
CA SER A 3 45.66 33.33 -27.71
C SER A 3 46.81 34.25 -28.23
N GLU A 4 47.48 35.11 -27.45
CA GLU A 4 47.70 35.16 -25.99
C GLU A 4 48.27 36.51 -25.50
N SER A 5 48.31 36.71 -24.17
CA SER A 5 49.09 37.74 -23.44
C SER A 5 48.64 39.22 -23.61
N ARG A 6 49.11 40.20 -22.81
CA ARG A 6 50.27 40.25 -21.88
C ARG A 6 50.05 41.19 -20.69
N THR A 7 50.85 41.03 -19.63
CA THR A 7 50.80 41.77 -18.36
C THR A 7 51.73 42.99 -18.27
N GLU A 8 51.46 43.85 -17.27
CA GLU A 8 52.38 44.71 -16.50
C GLU A 8 53.19 45.84 -17.16
N THR A 9 53.15 47.04 -16.56
CA THR A 9 54.36 47.77 -16.09
C THR A 9 54.07 48.85 -15.04
N VAL A 10 55.07 49.14 -14.19
CA VAL A 10 55.13 49.97 -12.95
C VAL A 10 56.62 50.44 -12.83
N PRO A 11 57.07 51.47 -12.04
CA PRO A 11 56.41 52.47 -11.19
C PRO A 11 56.48 53.89 -11.88
N ASP A 12 56.84 55.08 -11.34
CA ASP A 12 57.39 55.58 -10.06
C ASP A 12 57.24 57.13 -9.93
N ARG A 13 57.12 57.66 -8.69
CA ARG A 13 58.03 58.69 -8.11
C ARG A 13 57.64 59.24 -6.73
N LEU A 14 58.60 59.12 -5.82
CA LEU A 14 58.73 59.77 -4.51
C LEU A 14 58.56 61.32 -4.53
N ILE A 15 57.93 61.86 -3.47
CA ILE A 15 58.31 63.12 -2.79
C ILE A 15 58.20 62.89 -1.26
N VAL A 16 58.97 63.65 -0.47
CA VAL A 16 59.20 63.49 0.99
C VAL A 16 58.88 64.82 1.72
N GLN A 17 58.95 64.85 3.07
CA GLN A 17 58.87 66.01 3.98
C GLN A 17 57.45 66.53 4.33
N ASP A 18 57.17 67.04 5.55
CA ASP A 18 57.91 66.96 6.83
C ASP A 18 56.98 67.02 8.06
N ALA A 19 57.55 66.93 9.27
CA ALA A 19 56.84 66.85 10.55
C ALA A 19 56.13 68.14 11.03
N SER A 20 55.04 68.00 11.82
CA SER A 20 55.02 68.44 13.23
C SER A 20 53.67 68.24 13.97
N SER A 21 53.79 67.92 15.27
CA SER A 21 52.90 68.25 16.40
C SER A 21 51.36 68.36 16.21
N GLY A 22 50.62 67.38 16.75
CA GLY A 22 49.21 67.53 17.10
C GLY A 22 48.68 66.35 17.93
N ALA A 23 48.22 66.60 19.17
CA ALA A 23 47.66 65.56 20.04
C ALA A 23 46.12 65.58 20.00
N GLY A 24 45.49 64.41 19.82
CA GLY A 24 44.03 64.26 19.84
C GLY A 24 43.57 62.84 19.48
N GLU A 25 42.73 62.26 20.34
CA GLU A 25 41.94 61.02 20.18
C GLU A 25 42.30 60.01 19.08
N ALA A 26 43.09 59.00 19.45
CA ALA A 26 43.18 57.74 18.73
C ALA A 26 41.86 56.93 18.88
N ARG A 27 40.96 57.08 17.93
CA ARG A 27 39.72 56.28 17.80
C ARG A 27 39.92 55.14 16.79
N ASN A 28 40.32 53.97 17.27
CA ASN A 28 40.04 52.69 16.60
C ASN A 28 40.32 51.51 17.56
N ASP A 29 39.41 50.52 17.57
CA ASP A 29 39.75 49.23 16.98
C ASP A 29 38.50 48.34 16.81
N THR A 30 38.25 47.92 15.58
CA THR A 30 37.16 47.01 15.23
C THR A 30 37.52 45.57 15.58
N SER A 31 37.13 45.10 16.76
CA SER A 31 37.14 43.68 17.11
C SER A 31 35.71 43.12 17.06
N SER A 32 35.29 42.69 15.86
CA SER A 32 34.07 41.91 15.70
C SER A 32 34.23 40.57 16.44
N GLN A 33 33.40 40.33 17.46
CA GLN A 33 33.40 39.06 18.19
C GLN A 33 32.77 37.95 17.34
N ALA A 34 33.56 37.42 16.41
CA ALA A 34 33.30 36.13 15.79
C ALA A 34 33.45 35.04 16.86
N ASN A 35 32.34 34.70 17.51
CA ASN A 35 32.29 33.59 18.47
C ASN A 35 32.48 32.26 17.70
N GLU A 36 33.67 31.68 17.78
CA GLU A 36 34.02 30.45 17.05
C GLU A 36 33.21 29.26 17.57
N SER A 37 32.11 28.96 16.90
CA SER A 37 31.32 27.76 17.14
C SER A 37 32.04 26.53 16.59
N THR A 38 32.93 25.96 17.42
CA THR A 38 33.60 24.68 17.14
C THR A 38 32.58 23.63 16.70
N PRO A 39 32.68 23.06 15.47
CA PRO A 39 31.71 22.08 15.01
C PRO A 39 31.93 20.74 15.72
N GLU A 40 31.02 20.35 16.62
CA GLU A 40 30.99 19.02 17.23
C GLU A 40 30.63 17.93 16.20
N ILE A 41 31.61 17.52 15.40
CA ILE A 41 31.50 16.35 14.53
C ILE A 41 31.65 15.08 15.37
N ASN A 42 30.55 14.63 16.01
CA ASN A 42 30.38 13.22 16.40
C ASN A 42 28.93 12.80 16.73
N GLY A 43 27.99 13.14 15.83
CA GLY A 43 26.65 12.55 15.82
C GLY A 43 26.66 11.08 15.40
N LEU A 44 27.10 10.16 16.28
CA LEU A 44 26.96 8.71 16.05
C LEU A 44 25.47 8.39 15.80
N PRO A 45 25.13 7.59 14.77
CA PRO A 45 23.74 7.34 14.42
C PRO A 45 23.03 6.61 15.57
N ASP A 46 22.01 7.27 16.11
CA ASP A 46 21.33 6.86 17.35
C ASP A 46 20.77 5.44 17.21
N ARG A 47 21.39 4.49 17.92
CA ARG A 47 21.07 3.07 17.84
C ARG A 47 19.60 2.80 18.20
N ASN A 48 19.01 3.62 19.06
CA ASN A 48 17.61 3.51 19.46
C ASN A 48 16.67 3.96 18.33
N ALA A 49 17.02 5.00 17.57
CA ALA A 49 16.25 5.42 16.39
C ALA A 49 16.32 4.38 15.27
N ALA A 50 17.50 3.79 15.04
CA ALA A 50 17.67 2.69 14.09
C ALA A 50 16.86 1.44 14.48
N ALA A 51 16.91 1.05 15.76
CA ALA A 51 16.14 -0.07 16.30
C ALA A 51 14.62 0.17 16.20
N GLY A 52 14.15 1.37 16.55
CA GLY A 52 12.74 1.75 16.41
C GLY A 52 12.23 1.70 14.97
N GLY A 53 13.05 2.15 14.01
CA GLY A 53 12.76 2.01 12.57
C GLY A 53 12.67 0.55 12.13
N GLY A 54 13.61 -0.30 12.55
CA GLY A 54 13.61 -1.74 12.25
C GLY A 54 12.40 -2.47 12.83
N LEU A 55 12.07 -2.23 14.10
CA LEU A 55 10.93 -2.85 14.78
C LEU A 55 9.59 -2.41 14.17
N LEU A 56 9.50 -1.15 13.71
CA LEU A 56 8.33 -0.66 12.98
C LEU A 56 8.20 -1.29 11.58
N LEU A 57 9.30 -1.50 10.84
CA LEU A 57 9.28 -2.25 9.58
C LEU A 57 8.83 -3.70 9.79
N LEU A 58 9.26 -4.35 10.87
CA LEU A 58 8.79 -5.69 11.24
C LEU A 58 7.30 -5.70 11.59
N GLY A 59 6.84 -4.73 12.39
CA GLY A 59 5.42 -4.56 12.72
C GLY A 59 4.55 -4.33 11.47
N VAL A 60 5.01 -3.47 10.55
CA VAL A 60 4.41 -3.28 9.22
C VAL A 60 4.36 -4.59 8.43
N ALA A 61 5.46 -5.33 8.34
CA ALA A 61 5.54 -6.56 7.55
C ALA A 61 4.64 -7.67 8.12
N LEU A 62 4.62 -7.86 9.43
CA LEU A 62 3.72 -8.80 10.11
C LEU A 62 2.25 -8.40 9.97
N ALA A 63 1.93 -7.12 10.15
CA ALA A 63 0.56 -6.63 9.98
C ALA A 63 0.07 -6.74 8.53
N ALA A 64 0.95 -6.50 7.55
CA ALA A 64 0.68 -6.72 6.13
C ALA A 64 0.50 -8.21 5.80
N ALA A 65 1.35 -9.10 6.33
CA ALA A 65 1.25 -10.55 6.14
C ALA A 65 -0.08 -11.13 6.65
N ASN A 66 -0.71 -10.53 7.65
CA ASN A 66 -2.03 -10.94 8.14
C ASN A 66 -3.21 -10.56 7.22
N MET A 67 -3.04 -9.62 6.29
CA MET A 67 -4.15 -9.02 5.53
C MET A 67 -4.87 -9.99 4.58
N ARG A 68 -4.14 -10.96 4.02
CA ARG A 68 -4.70 -11.96 3.10
C ARG A 68 -5.09 -13.30 3.76
N PRO A 69 -4.27 -13.95 4.61
CA PRO A 69 -4.56 -15.30 5.09
C PRO A 69 -5.89 -15.40 5.85
N ALA A 70 -6.31 -14.38 6.59
CA ALA A 70 -7.59 -14.38 7.31
C ALA A 70 -8.83 -14.58 6.41
N VAL A 71 -8.68 -14.27 5.11
CA VAL A 71 -9.68 -14.44 4.05
C VAL A 71 -9.33 -15.65 3.17
N THR A 72 -8.12 -15.71 2.61
CA THR A 72 -7.73 -16.74 1.64
C THR A 72 -7.66 -18.15 2.26
N SER A 73 -7.24 -18.27 3.51
CA SER A 73 -7.25 -19.53 4.27
C SER A 73 -8.67 -20.03 4.57
N LEU A 74 -9.63 -19.11 4.74
CA LEU A 74 -11.04 -19.48 4.94
C LEU A 74 -11.68 -19.93 3.63
N SER A 75 -11.36 -19.25 2.52
CA SER A 75 -11.81 -19.64 1.18
C SER A 75 -11.30 -21.02 0.76
N SER A 76 -10.05 -21.39 1.06
CA SER A 76 -9.48 -22.68 0.63
C SER A 76 -10.09 -23.91 1.33
N ILE A 77 -10.70 -23.74 2.50
CA ILE A 77 -11.39 -24.82 3.24
C ILE A 77 -12.91 -24.64 3.31
N LEU A 78 -13.48 -23.68 2.57
CA LEU A 78 -14.86 -23.19 2.74
C LEU A 78 -15.93 -24.29 2.67
N GLY A 79 -15.85 -25.20 1.70
CA GLY A 79 -16.79 -26.32 1.59
C GLY A 79 -16.80 -27.18 2.85
N GLY A 80 -15.62 -27.67 3.26
CA GLY A 80 -15.46 -28.46 4.48
C GLY A 80 -15.68 -27.68 5.79
N VAL A 81 -15.93 -26.37 5.76
CA VAL A 81 -16.43 -25.56 6.90
C VAL A 81 -17.95 -25.43 6.83
N ARG A 82 -18.51 -25.14 5.65
CA ARG A 82 -19.96 -25.10 5.39
C ARG A 82 -20.62 -26.41 5.80
N ASP A 83 -20.09 -27.53 5.31
CA ASP A 83 -20.65 -28.86 5.51
C ASP A 83 -20.55 -29.28 6.99
N ALA A 84 -19.46 -28.90 7.67
CA ALA A 84 -19.25 -29.12 9.11
C ALA A 84 -20.03 -28.17 10.03
N LEU A 85 -20.76 -27.21 9.47
CA LEU A 85 -21.66 -26.27 10.17
C LEU A 85 -23.13 -26.44 9.76
N GLY A 86 -23.44 -27.36 8.84
CA GLY A 86 -24.77 -27.47 8.21
C GLY A 86 -25.21 -26.19 7.50
N ALA A 87 -24.27 -25.35 7.07
CA ALA A 87 -24.56 -24.00 6.60
C ALA A 87 -25.09 -23.99 5.15
N SER A 88 -26.05 -23.11 4.86
CA SER A 88 -26.63 -22.99 3.52
C SER A 88 -25.65 -22.39 2.51
N THR A 89 -25.90 -22.59 1.21
CA THR A 89 -25.15 -21.93 0.14
C THR A 89 -25.21 -20.40 0.26
N VAL A 90 -26.35 -19.85 0.70
CA VAL A 90 -26.52 -18.42 0.97
C VAL A 90 -25.53 -17.91 2.03
N TRP A 91 -25.26 -18.69 3.08
CA TRP A 91 -24.26 -18.33 4.09
C TRP A 91 -22.84 -18.27 3.50
N ALA A 92 -22.50 -19.22 2.61
CA ALA A 92 -21.20 -19.22 1.93
C ALA A 92 -21.04 -18.02 0.99
N SER A 93 -22.07 -17.68 0.20
CA SER A 93 -22.06 -16.49 -0.68
C SER A 93 -22.04 -15.17 0.09
N ALA A 94 -22.70 -15.11 1.26
CA ALA A 94 -22.61 -13.96 2.14
C ALA A 94 -21.18 -13.81 2.68
N LEU A 95 -20.57 -14.90 3.16
CA LEU A 95 -19.21 -14.94 3.71
C LEU A 95 -18.15 -14.48 2.69
N THR A 96 -18.26 -14.85 1.42
CA THR A 96 -17.35 -14.39 0.34
C THR A 96 -17.59 -12.92 -0.04
N SER A 97 -18.77 -12.38 0.23
CA SER A 97 -19.13 -10.97 0.00
C SER A 97 -18.75 -10.03 1.16
N VAL A 98 -18.55 -10.56 2.37
CA VAL A 98 -18.16 -9.78 3.56
C VAL A 98 -16.91 -8.88 3.35
N PRO A 99 -15.80 -9.34 2.74
CA PRO A 99 -14.59 -8.53 2.61
C PRO A 99 -14.83 -7.23 1.84
N THR A 100 -15.56 -7.27 0.73
CA THR A 100 -15.74 -6.13 -0.18
C THR A 100 -16.58 -5.03 0.47
N LEU A 101 -17.64 -5.41 1.19
CA LEU A 101 -18.44 -4.52 2.05
C LEU A 101 -17.58 -3.88 3.15
N CYS A 102 -16.72 -4.65 3.80
CA CYS A 102 -15.80 -4.15 4.84
C CYS A 102 -14.78 -3.15 4.26
N PHE A 103 -14.26 -3.37 3.05
CA PHE A 103 -13.37 -2.43 2.37
C PHE A 103 -14.06 -1.11 1.98
N GLY A 104 -15.30 -1.17 1.49
CA GLY A 104 -16.10 0.04 1.24
C GLY A 104 -16.33 0.87 2.50
N ALA A 105 -16.74 0.22 3.59
CA ALA A 105 -16.94 0.88 4.88
C ALA A 105 -15.62 1.46 5.46
N ALA A 106 -14.51 0.74 5.35
CA ALA A 106 -13.20 1.20 5.82
C ALA A 106 -12.68 2.43 5.05
N GLY A 107 -13.01 2.57 3.76
CA GLY A 107 -12.70 3.78 2.98
C GLY A 107 -13.27 5.07 3.59
N ILE A 108 -14.42 4.97 4.28
CA ILE A 108 -15.06 6.08 5.00
C ILE A 108 -14.57 6.14 6.46
N ALA A 109 -14.46 5.01 7.15
CA ALA A 109 -14.15 4.95 8.58
C ALA A 109 -12.67 5.26 8.89
N ALA A 110 -11.73 4.74 8.10
CA ALA A 110 -10.30 4.85 8.40
C ALA A 110 -9.79 6.30 8.46
N PRO A 111 -10.17 7.24 7.56
CA PRO A 111 -9.80 8.64 7.67
C PRO A 111 -10.39 9.34 8.90
N LEU A 112 -11.64 9.03 9.25
CA LEU A 112 -12.34 9.64 10.39
C LEU A 112 -11.70 9.20 11.72
N LEU A 113 -11.45 7.90 11.89
CA LEU A 113 -10.78 7.36 13.06
C LEU A 113 -9.32 7.84 13.13
N ALA A 114 -8.58 7.85 12.00
CA ALA A 114 -7.21 8.34 11.96
C ALA A 114 -7.07 9.82 12.34
N ARG A 115 -8.06 10.67 12.00
CA ARG A 115 -8.08 12.08 12.43
C ARG A 115 -8.35 12.25 13.93
N ARG A 116 -9.01 11.30 14.58
CA ARG A 116 -9.38 11.36 16.02
C ARG A 116 -8.38 10.66 16.94
N TRP A 117 -7.84 9.50 16.54
CA TRP A 117 -6.98 8.64 17.38
C TRP A 117 -5.56 8.44 16.83
N GLY A 118 -5.24 9.02 15.66
CA GLY A 118 -3.93 8.88 15.01
C GLY A 118 -3.76 7.53 14.30
N ARG A 119 -3.06 7.54 13.16
CA ARG A 119 -2.93 6.37 12.27
C ARG A 119 -2.34 5.15 12.97
N ARG A 120 -1.28 5.33 13.78
CA ARG A 120 -0.61 4.25 14.54
C ARG A 120 -1.53 3.61 15.59
N GLY A 121 -2.31 4.43 16.31
CA GLY A 121 -3.28 3.94 17.32
C GLY A 121 -4.41 3.13 16.68
N VAL A 122 -4.98 3.61 15.57
CA VAL A 122 -6.06 2.90 14.86
C VAL A 122 -5.57 1.56 14.29
N VAL A 123 -4.35 1.47 13.76
CA VAL A 123 -3.77 0.17 13.33
C VAL A 123 -3.53 -0.76 14.52
N GLY A 124 -3.05 -0.25 15.67
CA GLY A 124 -2.88 -1.05 16.89
C GLY A 124 -4.20 -1.65 17.39
N VAL A 125 -5.26 -0.84 17.45
CA VAL A 125 -6.62 -1.30 17.78
C VAL A 125 -7.13 -2.31 16.75
N ALA A 126 -6.94 -2.06 15.45
CA ALA A 126 -7.36 -2.98 14.40
C ALA A 126 -6.65 -4.34 14.49
N LEU A 127 -5.35 -4.39 14.80
CA LEU A 127 -4.61 -5.64 15.01
C LEU A 127 -5.10 -6.40 16.26
N GLY A 128 -5.46 -5.70 17.34
CA GLY A 128 -6.08 -6.32 18.52
C GLY A 128 -7.46 -6.91 18.20
N VAL A 129 -8.30 -6.15 17.51
CA VAL A 129 -9.63 -6.58 17.05
C VAL A 129 -9.53 -7.76 16.06
N LEU A 130 -8.54 -7.77 15.16
CA LEU A 130 -8.29 -8.88 14.25
C LEU A 130 -7.92 -10.16 15.02
N THR A 131 -7.02 -10.04 16.00
CA THR A 131 -6.60 -11.16 16.86
C THR A 131 -7.79 -11.73 17.63
N ALA A 132 -8.58 -10.87 18.28
CA ALA A 132 -9.79 -11.28 18.99
C ALA A 132 -10.83 -11.93 18.05
N ALA A 133 -11.04 -11.39 16.84
CA ALA A 133 -11.97 -11.95 15.86
C ALA A 133 -11.53 -13.31 15.33
N MET A 134 -10.22 -13.52 15.11
CA MET A 134 -9.70 -14.84 14.73
C MET A 134 -9.90 -15.88 15.84
N LEU A 135 -9.60 -15.52 17.09
CA LEU A 135 -9.84 -16.40 18.25
C LEU A 135 -11.34 -16.70 18.45
N LEU A 136 -12.22 -15.72 18.23
CA LEU A 136 -13.67 -15.92 18.33
C LEU A 136 -14.22 -16.94 17.31
N ARG A 137 -13.62 -17.05 16.11
CA ARG A 137 -14.01 -18.10 15.13
C ARG A 137 -13.80 -19.52 15.66
N VAL A 138 -12.88 -19.73 16.63
CA VAL A 138 -12.53 -21.06 17.17
C VAL A 138 -13.69 -21.66 17.98
N VAL A 139 -14.48 -20.82 18.67
CA VAL A 139 -15.70 -21.22 19.39
C VAL A 139 -16.68 -21.94 18.45
N GLY A 140 -16.74 -21.50 17.19
CA GLY A 140 -17.58 -22.09 16.14
C GLY A 140 -19.05 -21.72 16.26
N GLY A 141 -19.87 -22.27 15.36
CA GLY A 141 -21.25 -21.87 15.14
C GLY A 141 -21.40 -20.89 13.97
N THR A 142 -22.49 -21.04 13.22
CA THR A 142 -22.70 -20.40 11.90
C THR A 142 -22.77 -18.87 11.98
N ILE A 143 -23.37 -18.32 13.05
CA ILE A 143 -23.41 -16.86 13.30
C ILE A 143 -22.06 -16.36 13.81
N THR A 144 -21.42 -17.08 14.74
CA THR A 144 -20.14 -16.73 15.37
C THR A 144 -19.00 -16.66 14.36
N VAL A 145 -18.93 -17.61 13.43
CA VAL A 145 -17.94 -17.62 12.33
C VAL A 145 -18.19 -16.48 11.34
N LEU A 146 -19.46 -16.17 11.03
CA LEU A 146 -19.80 -15.05 10.15
C LEU A 146 -19.45 -13.70 10.79
N ALA A 147 -19.85 -13.47 12.04
CA ALA A 147 -19.53 -12.25 12.79
C ALA A 147 -18.01 -12.08 12.99
N GLY A 148 -17.30 -13.14 13.39
CA GLY A 148 -15.83 -13.17 13.45
C GLY A 148 -15.15 -13.07 12.08
N THR A 149 -15.88 -13.21 10.98
CA THR A 149 -15.37 -12.90 9.64
C THR A 149 -15.61 -11.44 9.28
N VAL A 150 -16.79 -10.87 9.57
CA VAL A 150 -17.07 -9.43 9.41
C VAL A 150 -16.08 -8.58 10.21
N VAL A 151 -15.90 -8.85 11.50
CA VAL A 151 -15.01 -8.07 12.37
C VAL A 151 -13.55 -8.17 11.92
N ALA A 152 -13.08 -9.36 11.53
CA ALA A 152 -11.74 -9.54 10.99
C ALA A 152 -11.52 -8.82 9.65
N CYS A 153 -12.50 -8.89 8.73
CA CYS A 153 -12.43 -8.20 7.44
C CYS A 153 -12.45 -6.68 7.61
N ALA A 154 -13.26 -6.14 8.54
CA ALA A 154 -13.24 -4.72 8.88
C ALA A 154 -11.88 -4.29 9.45
N ALA A 155 -11.31 -5.05 10.38
CA ALA A 155 -9.97 -4.79 10.93
C ALA A 155 -8.87 -4.82 9.85
N ILE A 156 -8.90 -5.80 8.95
CA ILE A 156 -7.97 -5.92 7.82
C ILE A 156 -8.12 -4.74 6.86
N ALA A 157 -9.36 -4.34 6.54
CA ALA A 157 -9.61 -3.21 5.67
C ALA A 157 -9.09 -1.90 6.28
N MET A 158 -9.29 -1.68 7.58
CA MET A 158 -8.71 -0.56 8.32
C MET A 158 -7.17 -0.55 8.26
N CYS A 159 -6.52 -1.72 8.43
CA CYS A 159 -5.07 -1.83 8.28
C CYS A 159 -4.60 -1.53 6.84
N ASN A 160 -5.35 -1.96 5.82
CA ASN A 160 -4.98 -1.74 4.41
C ASN A 160 -4.97 -0.26 4.04
N VAL A 161 -5.91 0.54 4.56
CA VAL A 161 -5.97 2.00 4.32
C VAL A 161 -4.85 2.76 5.06
N LEU A 162 -4.37 2.23 6.19
CA LEU A 162 -3.53 3.00 7.13
C LEU A 162 -2.05 2.61 7.11
N ILE A 163 -1.70 1.33 6.94
CA ILE A 163 -0.29 0.89 6.86
C ILE A 163 0.48 1.61 5.73
N PRO A 164 -0.04 1.76 4.50
CA PRO A 164 0.69 2.44 3.42
C PRO A 164 1.06 3.89 3.77
N VAL A 165 0.19 4.56 4.53
CA VAL A 165 0.43 5.93 5.01
C VAL A 165 1.52 5.94 6.08
N VAL A 166 1.40 5.08 7.10
CA VAL A 166 2.39 4.98 8.20
C VAL A 166 3.78 4.61 7.66
N VAL A 167 3.85 3.72 6.66
CA VAL A 167 5.10 3.37 5.97
C VAL A 167 5.72 4.60 5.29
N LYS A 168 4.92 5.35 4.53
CA LYS A 168 5.43 6.52 3.78
C LYS A 168 5.85 7.67 4.70
N GLU A 169 5.15 7.87 5.82
CA GLU A 169 5.53 8.84 6.85
C GLU A 169 6.79 8.45 7.63
N SER A 170 7.00 7.15 7.86
CA SER A 170 8.14 6.65 8.66
C SER A 170 9.40 6.43 7.84
N PHE A 171 9.28 6.22 6.51
CA PHE A 171 10.41 5.92 5.62
C PHE A 171 10.43 6.80 4.34
N PRO A 172 10.36 8.13 4.46
CA PRO A 172 10.25 9.05 3.31
C PRO A 172 11.44 8.98 2.35
N THR A 173 12.63 8.60 2.83
CA THR A 173 13.84 8.42 1.99
C THR A 173 13.96 7.04 1.33
N ARG A 174 13.08 6.08 1.66
CA ARG A 174 13.15 4.69 1.15
C ARG A 174 11.78 4.13 0.72
N VAL A 175 10.84 5.00 0.32
CA VAL A 175 9.44 4.64 0.04
C VAL A 175 9.30 3.45 -0.92
N GLY A 176 10.08 3.39 -2.00
CA GLY A 176 10.04 2.26 -2.94
C GLY A 176 10.38 0.92 -2.27
N MET A 177 11.48 0.86 -1.52
CA MET A 177 11.92 -0.34 -0.79
C MET A 177 10.90 -0.76 0.29
N ALA A 178 10.39 0.20 1.07
CA ALA A 178 9.44 -0.08 2.14
C ALA A 178 8.05 -0.48 1.59
N THR A 179 7.64 0.10 0.46
CA THR A 179 6.42 -0.30 -0.29
C THR A 179 6.56 -1.72 -0.83
N GLY A 180 7.70 -2.04 -1.45
CA GLY A 180 7.99 -3.39 -1.92
C GLY A 180 7.97 -4.41 -0.79
N LEU A 181 8.59 -4.11 0.36
CA LEU A 181 8.61 -5.01 1.52
C LEU A 181 7.20 -5.35 2.02
N TYR A 182 6.35 -4.35 2.31
CA TYR A 182 5.02 -4.65 2.87
C TYR A 182 4.06 -5.27 1.84
N THR A 183 4.14 -4.87 0.57
CA THR A 183 3.31 -5.49 -0.49
C THR A 183 3.73 -6.93 -0.78
N THR A 184 5.03 -7.22 -0.73
CA THR A 184 5.57 -8.59 -0.78
C THR A 184 5.11 -9.40 0.42
N ALA A 185 5.19 -8.86 1.64
CA ALA A 185 4.72 -9.53 2.85
C ALA A 185 3.20 -9.85 2.81
N MET A 186 2.38 -8.89 2.36
CA MET A 186 0.94 -9.09 2.13
C MET A 186 0.66 -10.20 1.11
N ALA A 187 1.38 -10.22 -0.01
CA ALA A 187 1.20 -11.23 -1.04
C ALA A 187 1.66 -12.62 -0.56
N ALA A 188 2.82 -12.70 0.11
CA ALA A 188 3.36 -13.93 0.69
C ALA A 188 2.42 -14.51 1.75
N GLY A 189 1.94 -13.71 2.70
CA GLY A 189 0.99 -14.16 3.71
C GLY A 189 -0.29 -14.76 3.12
N GLY A 190 -0.78 -14.20 2.00
CA GLY A 190 -1.93 -14.77 1.28
C GLY A 190 -1.64 -16.12 0.63
N SER A 191 -0.43 -16.31 0.10
CA SER A 191 0.03 -17.57 -0.50
C SER A 191 0.22 -18.66 0.56
N VAL A 192 0.96 -18.38 1.64
CA VAL A 192 1.14 -19.32 2.77
C VAL A 192 -0.21 -19.64 3.41
N GLY A 193 -1.10 -18.65 3.53
CA GLY A 193 -2.49 -18.82 3.96
C GLY A 193 -3.25 -19.89 3.18
N SER A 194 -3.34 -19.72 1.85
CA SER A 194 -4.02 -20.67 0.98
C SER A 194 -3.38 -22.06 0.99
N ALA A 195 -2.04 -22.13 0.98
CA ALA A 195 -1.29 -23.37 0.79
C ALA A 195 -1.20 -24.25 2.06
N PHE A 196 -0.92 -23.66 3.22
CA PHE A 196 -0.72 -24.42 4.46
C PHE A 196 -2.02 -24.78 5.18
N THR A 197 -3.08 -23.99 5.05
CA THR A 197 -4.33 -24.23 5.80
C THR A 197 -5.00 -25.59 5.53
N PRO A 198 -5.03 -26.12 4.28
CA PRO A 198 -5.52 -27.48 4.02
C PRO A 198 -4.69 -28.57 4.72
N TRP A 199 -3.36 -28.42 4.78
CA TRP A 199 -2.48 -29.36 5.48
C TRP A 199 -2.64 -29.26 7.00
N LEU A 200 -2.63 -28.04 7.56
CA LEU A 200 -2.96 -27.77 8.96
C LEU A 200 -4.31 -28.35 9.38
N ARG A 201 -5.33 -28.34 8.49
CA ARG A 201 -6.63 -28.94 8.77
C ARG A 201 -6.55 -30.46 8.94
N ALA A 202 -5.67 -31.14 8.21
CA ALA A 202 -5.46 -32.58 8.34
C ALA A 202 -4.72 -32.90 9.66
N GLU A 203 -3.55 -32.31 9.86
CA GLU A 203 -2.70 -32.60 11.04
C GLU A 203 -3.34 -32.18 12.37
N LEU A 204 -4.01 -31.02 12.42
CA LEU A 204 -4.67 -30.51 13.62
C LEU A 204 -6.10 -31.08 13.81
N GLY A 205 -6.50 -32.08 13.01
CA GLY A 205 -7.78 -32.78 13.14
C GLY A 205 -9.04 -31.90 12.96
N GLY A 206 -8.92 -30.65 12.49
CA GLY A 206 -10.06 -29.75 12.44
C GLY A 206 -9.80 -28.35 11.89
N TRP A 207 -10.82 -27.80 11.22
CA TRP A 207 -10.78 -26.45 10.63
C TRP A 207 -10.63 -25.33 11.67
N ARG A 208 -11.13 -25.52 12.89
CA ARG A 208 -11.04 -24.55 13.99
C ARG A 208 -9.59 -24.23 14.33
N LEU A 209 -8.77 -25.27 14.56
CA LEU A 209 -7.36 -25.14 14.90
C LEU A 209 -6.52 -24.65 13.70
N ALA A 210 -6.84 -25.11 12.49
CA ALA A 210 -6.21 -24.62 11.25
C ALA A 210 -6.46 -23.14 10.94
N LEU A 211 -7.54 -22.54 11.47
CA LEU A 211 -7.75 -21.09 11.44
C LEU A 211 -7.15 -20.37 12.67
N ALA A 212 -7.03 -21.06 13.82
CA ALA A 212 -6.46 -20.51 15.04
C ALA A 212 -4.95 -20.21 14.94
N THR A 213 -4.19 -20.98 14.15
CA THR A 213 -2.76 -20.72 13.91
C THR A 213 -2.51 -19.33 13.33
N TRP A 214 -3.40 -18.82 12.47
CA TRP A 214 -3.31 -17.48 11.92
C TRP A 214 -3.52 -16.37 12.97
N ALA A 215 -4.22 -16.68 14.07
CA ALA A 215 -4.32 -15.76 15.22
C ALA A 215 -2.98 -15.53 15.91
N VAL A 216 -2.03 -16.49 15.84
CA VAL A 216 -0.67 -16.31 16.35
C VAL A 216 0.08 -15.25 15.54
N LEU A 217 -0.08 -15.25 14.21
CA LEU A 217 0.50 -14.24 13.33
C LEU A 217 -0.12 -12.85 13.58
N ALA A 218 -1.43 -12.78 13.86
CA ALA A 218 -2.12 -11.54 14.21
C ALA A 218 -1.67 -11.00 15.58
N LEU A 219 -1.54 -11.87 16.58
CA LEU A 219 -1.02 -11.54 17.91
C LEU A 219 0.43 -11.06 17.84
N ALA A 220 1.29 -11.73 17.06
CA ALA A 220 2.67 -11.30 16.85
C ALA A 220 2.73 -9.90 16.21
N ALA A 221 1.90 -9.63 15.19
CA ALA A 221 1.78 -8.30 14.60
C ALA A 221 1.32 -7.25 15.64
N PHE A 222 0.32 -7.57 16.47
CA PHE A 222 -0.16 -6.70 17.54
C PHE A 222 0.92 -6.38 18.58
N VAL A 223 1.63 -7.40 19.08
CA VAL A 223 2.70 -7.23 20.10
C VAL A 223 3.86 -6.40 19.53
N VAL A 224 4.32 -6.68 18.31
CA VAL A 224 5.39 -5.92 17.66
C VAL A 224 4.96 -4.49 17.35
N TRP A 225 3.73 -4.26 16.88
CA TRP A 225 3.21 -2.92 16.58
C TRP A 225 3.13 -2.01 17.81
N ASN A 226 2.66 -2.55 18.94
CA ASN A 226 2.53 -1.76 20.17
C ASN A 226 3.88 -1.54 20.87
N SER A 227 4.80 -2.53 20.85
CA SER A 227 6.16 -2.33 21.37
C SER A 227 6.98 -1.33 20.54
N ALA A 228 6.81 -1.31 19.20
CA ALA A 228 7.28 -0.21 18.33
C ALA A 228 6.58 1.15 18.54
N GLY A 229 5.70 1.27 19.54
CA GLY A 229 5.16 2.54 20.04
C GLY A 229 5.83 3.07 21.31
N SER A 230 6.61 2.24 22.04
CA SER A 230 7.18 2.62 23.34
C SER A 230 8.49 3.43 23.22
N GLY A 231 9.23 3.27 22.11
CA GLY A 231 10.29 4.19 21.73
C GLY A 231 9.70 5.48 21.17
N ARG A 232 10.01 6.63 21.79
CA ARG A 232 9.52 7.98 21.40
C ARG A 232 9.47 8.16 19.88
N ALA A 233 8.27 8.35 19.34
CA ALA A 233 8.13 8.99 18.04
C ALA A 233 8.61 10.46 18.15
N PRO A 234 9.20 11.04 17.09
CA PRO A 234 9.42 12.48 17.01
C PRO A 234 8.12 13.25 17.26
N ASP A 235 8.21 14.38 17.95
CA ASP A 235 7.15 14.92 18.80
C ASP A 235 5.74 14.95 18.21
N SER A 236 4.75 14.79 19.10
CA SER A 236 3.35 15.18 18.84
C SER A 236 3.20 16.63 18.38
N GLY A 237 4.19 17.50 18.66
CA GLY A 237 4.34 18.83 18.09
C GLY A 237 4.49 18.85 16.56
N ALA A 238 5.06 17.82 15.92
CA ALA A 238 5.12 17.71 14.46
C ALA A 238 3.74 17.46 13.85
N ALA A 239 2.94 16.58 14.46
CA ALA A 239 1.55 16.36 14.06
C ALA A 239 0.66 17.59 14.32
N ALA A 240 0.99 18.41 15.33
CA ALA A 240 0.35 19.70 15.58
C ALA A 240 0.78 20.78 14.56
N ARG A 241 2.06 20.84 14.16
CA ARG A 241 2.54 21.72 13.07
C ARG A 241 1.91 21.36 11.73
N GLN A 242 1.87 20.07 11.36
CA GLN A 242 1.11 19.62 10.18
C GLN A 242 -0.38 19.98 10.25
N ARG A 243 -0.98 20.08 11.43
CA ARG A 243 -2.37 20.56 11.58
C ARG A 243 -2.50 22.05 11.29
N ALA A 244 -1.55 22.89 11.74
CA ALA A 244 -1.51 24.32 11.41
C ALA A 244 -1.19 24.57 9.92
N GLU A 245 -0.23 23.84 9.35
CA GLU A 245 0.09 23.86 7.91
C GLU A 245 -1.10 23.38 7.06
N SER A 246 -1.89 22.40 7.53
CA SER A 246 -3.08 21.93 6.80
C SER A 246 -4.19 22.98 6.66
N THR A 247 -4.13 24.07 7.44
CA THR A 247 -5.00 25.25 7.33
C THR A 247 -4.38 26.42 6.55
N ALA A 248 -3.11 26.33 6.16
CA ALA A 248 -2.41 27.39 5.43
C ALA A 248 -2.23 27.02 3.94
N GLU A 249 -3.02 27.67 3.08
CA GLU A 249 -2.78 27.95 1.65
C GLU A 249 -2.54 26.79 0.65
N GLY A 250 -2.33 25.55 1.10
CA GLY A 250 -2.11 24.39 0.23
C GLY A 250 -3.34 24.05 -0.60
N SER A 251 -3.30 24.35 -1.91
CA SER A 251 -4.44 24.26 -2.85
C SER A 251 -5.23 22.95 -2.75
N SER A 252 -6.55 23.03 -2.97
CA SER A 252 -7.44 21.88 -2.77
C SER A 252 -7.16 20.78 -3.80
N LEU A 253 -6.64 19.64 -3.33
CA LEU A 253 -6.36 18.45 -4.16
C LEU A 253 -7.60 17.95 -4.92
N LEU A 254 -8.81 18.21 -4.40
CA LEU A 254 -10.08 17.90 -5.07
C LEU A 254 -10.26 18.67 -6.39
N ARG A 255 -9.51 19.77 -6.60
CA ARG A 255 -9.44 20.53 -7.86
C ARG A 255 -8.29 20.09 -8.77
N SER A 256 -7.36 19.24 -8.30
CA SER A 256 -6.20 18.83 -9.10
C SER A 256 -6.51 17.61 -9.99
N PRO A 257 -6.38 17.73 -11.32
CA PRO A 257 -6.60 16.60 -12.22
C PRO A 257 -5.55 15.49 -12.05
N LEU A 258 -4.33 15.82 -11.57
CA LEU A 258 -3.29 14.82 -11.28
C LEU A 258 -3.64 14.00 -10.02
N ALA A 259 -4.19 14.64 -8.99
CA ALA A 259 -4.64 13.95 -7.78
C ALA A 259 -5.82 13.00 -8.09
N TRP A 260 -6.75 13.43 -8.95
CA TRP A 260 -7.82 12.58 -9.46
C TRP A 260 -7.32 11.44 -10.37
N ALA A 261 -6.34 11.67 -11.23
CA ALA A 261 -5.77 10.61 -12.07
C ALA A 261 -5.08 9.51 -11.24
N VAL A 262 -4.30 9.89 -10.21
CA VAL A 262 -3.68 8.94 -9.26
C VAL A 262 -4.75 8.21 -8.44
N THR A 263 -5.78 8.93 -7.96
CA THR A 263 -6.91 8.35 -7.22
C THR A 263 -7.69 7.35 -8.07
N GLY A 264 -8.00 7.69 -9.33
CA GLY A 264 -8.70 6.82 -10.27
C GLY A 264 -7.87 5.60 -10.66
N TYR A 265 -6.56 5.75 -10.89
CA TYR A 265 -5.67 4.61 -11.13
C TYR A 265 -5.66 3.63 -9.96
N PHE A 266 -5.55 4.15 -8.72
CA PHE A 266 -5.63 3.34 -7.51
C PHE A 266 -7.00 2.68 -7.31
N ALA A 267 -8.09 3.40 -7.64
CA ALA A 267 -9.46 2.90 -7.57
C ALA A 267 -9.67 1.72 -8.52
N MET A 268 -9.37 1.87 -9.82
CA MET A 268 -9.55 0.81 -10.81
C MET A 268 -8.66 -0.41 -10.50
N GLN A 269 -7.41 -0.18 -10.08
CA GLN A 269 -6.52 -1.28 -9.70
C GLN A 269 -7.03 -2.07 -8.48
N SER A 270 -7.59 -1.37 -7.50
CA SER A 270 -8.19 -2.02 -6.32
C SER A 270 -9.50 -2.73 -6.67
N LEU A 271 -10.29 -2.16 -7.60
CA LEU A 271 -11.52 -2.75 -8.13
C LEU A 271 -11.22 -4.09 -8.82
N VAL A 272 -10.27 -4.10 -9.76
CA VAL A 272 -9.82 -5.33 -10.44
C VAL A 272 -9.29 -6.35 -9.44
N ALA A 273 -8.50 -5.92 -8.46
CA ALA A 273 -7.96 -6.83 -7.44
C ALA A 273 -9.07 -7.52 -6.62
N TYR A 274 -10.11 -6.81 -6.20
CA TYR A 274 -11.24 -7.41 -5.48
C TYR A 274 -12.11 -8.30 -6.37
N VAL A 275 -12.34 -7.92 -7.62
CA VAL A 275 -13.05 -8.77 -8.60
C VAL A 275 -12.30 -10.08 -8.82
N VAL A 276 -10.97 -10.04 -8.98
CA VAL A 276 -10.14 -11.24 -9.10
C VAL A 276 -10.22 -12.12 -7.85
N MET A 277 -10.06 -11.53 -6.66
CA MET A 277 -10.04 -12.29 -5.41
C MET A 277 -11.41 -12.90 -5.04
N GLY A 278 -12.51 -12.30 -5.49
CA GLY A 278 -13.87 -12.83 -5.28
C GLY A 278 -14.34 -13.80 -6.38
N TRP A 279 -14.20 -13.43 -7.65
CA TRP A 279 -14.93 -14.06 -8.75
C TRP A 279 -14.08 -14.86 -9.73
N LEU A 280 -12.75 -14.66 -9.83
CA LEU A 280 -11.94 -15.39 -10.81
C LEU A 280 -12.03 -16.94 -10.66
N PRO A 281 -12.10 -17.52 -9.44
CA PRO A 281 -12.38 -18.95 -9.29
C PRO A 281 -13.76 -19.38 -9.79
N GLU A 282 -14.77 -18.51 -9.75
CA GLU A 282 -16.11 -18.82 -10.24
C GLU A 282 -16.16 -18.80 -11.77
N VAL A 283 -15.50 -17.81 -12.39
CA VAL A 283 -15.32 -17.75 -13.84
C VAL A 283 -14.65 -19.04 -14.34
N PHE A 284 -13.54 -19.46 -13.74
CA PHE A 284 -12.88 -20.72 -14.13
C PHE A 284 -13.73 -21.97 -13.84
N LYS A 285 -14.45 -22.03 -12.70
CA LYS A 285 -15.37 -23.16 -12.42
C LYS A 285 -16.48 -23.28 -13.46
N SER A 286 -17.11 -22.16 -13.83
CA SER A 286 -18.17 -22.13 -14.86
C SER A 286 -17.66 -22.56 -16.25
N ALA A 287 -16.37 -22.33 -16.52
CA ALA A 287 -15.69 -22.80 -17.73
C ALA A 287 -15.26 -24.27 -17.68
N GLY A 288 -15.56 -25.00 -16.59
CA GLY A 288 -15.26 -26.43 -16.43
C GLY A 288 -14.04 -26.76 -15.57
N ALA A 289 -13.39 -25.79 -14.92
CA ALA A 289 -12.29 -26.10 -14.00
C ALA A 289 -12.80 -26.71 -12.68
N GLY A 290 -12.19 -27.83 -12.26
CA GLY A 290 -12.45 -28.39 -10.92
C GLY A 290 -12.09 -27.40 -9.81
N ALA A 291 -12.81 -27.44 -8.68
CA ALA A 291 -12.71 -26.43 -7.61
C ALA A 291 -11.26 -26.21 -7.09
N GLY A 292 -10.48 -27.29 -6.94
CA GLY A 292 -9.07 -27.19 -6.55
C GLY A 292 -8.19 -26.50 -7.60
N ALA A 293 -8.45 -26.74 -8.89
CA ALA A 293 -7.73 -26.07 -9.98
C ALA A 293 -8.08 -24.59 -10.05
N ALA A 294 -9.37 -24.22 -9.95
CA ALA A 294 -9.82 -22.83 -9.94
C ALA A 294 -9.24 -22.04 -8.74
N GLY A 295 -9.18 -22.65 -7.55
CA GLY A 295 -8.49 -22.08 -6.39
C GLY A 295 -6.98 -21.96 -6.59
N GLY A 296 -6.35 -22.96 -7.21
CA GLY A 296 -4.93 -22.95 -7.58
C GLY A 296 -4.56 -21.86 -8.58
N LEU A 297 -5.41 -21.57 -9.56
CA LEU A 297 -5.22 -20.49 -10.53
C LEU A 297 -5.24 -19.10 -9.86
N LEU A 298 -6.17 -18.85 -8.93
CA LEU A 298 -6.12 -17.64 -8.10
C LEU A 298 -4.87 -17.62 -7.20
N GLY A 299 -4.48 -18.77 -6.64
CA GLY A 299 -3.24 -18.92 -5.88
C GLY A 299 -2.00 -18.49 -6.69
N LEU A 300 -1.91 -18.93 -7.95
CA LEU A 300 -0.85 -18.56 -8.89
C LEU A 300 -0.86 -17.05 -9.19
N VAL A 301 -2.01 -16.47 -9.51
CA VAL A 301 -2.18 -15.01 -9.71
C VAL A 301 -1.63 -14.21 -8.52
N LEU A 302 -1.96 -14.61 -7.29
CA LEU A 302 -1.50 -13.92 -6.09
C LEU A 302 -0.01 -14.18 -5.77
N LEU A 303 0.51 -15.36 -6.12
CA LEU A 303 1.92 -15.75 -5.95
C LEU A 303 2.85 -14.96 -6.88
N ILE A 304 2.48 -14.76 -8.14
CA ILE A 304 3.26 -13.97 -9.12
C ILE A 304 3.42 -12.51 -8.67
N GLY A 305 2.41 -11.99 -7.96
CA GLY A 305 2.50 -10.68 -7.33
C GLY A 305 3.61 -10.57 -6.27
N VAL A 306 4.11 -11.66 -5.69
CA VAL A 306 5.17 -11.64 -4.65
C VAL A 306 6.51 -11.13 -5.20
N PRO A 307 7.20 -11.79 -6.16
CA PRO A 307 8.49 -11.32 -6.67
C PRO A 307 8.38 -9.96 -7.37
N ILE A 308 7.29 -9.72 -8.12
CA ILE A 308 7.12 -8.46 -8.86
C ILE A 308 6.88 -7.30 -7.89
N SER A 309 6.14 -7.48 -6.78
CA SER A 309 6.01 -6.45 -5.75
C SER A 309 7.34 -6.07 -5.11
N MET A 310 8.31 -6.98 -5.04
CA MET A 310 9.64 -6.70 -4.48
C MET A 310 10.54 -5.95 -5.47
N VAL A 311 10.47 -6.30 -6.77
CA VAL A 311 11.37 -5.78 -7.82
C VAL A 311 10.84 -4.51 -8.49
N LEU A 312 9.53 -4.40 -8.71
CA LEU A 312 8.90 -3.32 -9.48
C LEU A 312 9.08 -1.93 -8.81
N PRO A 313 8.81 -1.72 -7.50
CA PRO A 313 8.90 -0.39 -6.92
C PRO A 313 10.30 0.25 -7.00
N PRO A 314 11.42 -0.44 -6.66
CA PRO A 314 12.76 0.10 -6.87
C PRO A 314 13.06 0.45 -8.33
N LEU A 315 12.65 -0.42 -9.28
CA LEU A 315 12.91 -0.23 -10.71
C LEU A 315 12.14 0.98 -11.27
N VAL A 316 10.86 1.09 -10.93
CA VAL A 316 9.95 2.20 -11.29
C VAL A 316 10.43 3.55 -10.73
N THR A 317 11.00 3.57 -9.53
CA THR A 317 11.55 4.82 -8.94
C THR A 317 12.83 5.33 -9.64
N ARG A 318 13.44 4.53 -10.53
CA ARG A 318 14.67 4.90 -11.27
C ARG A 318 14.39 5.35 -12.71
N THR A 319 13.13 5.38 -13.17
CA THR A 319 12.78 5.82 -14.54
C THR A 319 12.21 7.25 -14.56
N ASN A 320 12.57 8.04 -15.58
CA ASN A 320 12.09 9.42 -15.78
C ASN A 320 10.59 9.54 -16.06
N GLY A 321 9.88 8.42 -16.20
CA GLY A 321 8.44 8.36 -16.34
C GLY A 321 7.91 6.97 -15.97
N GLN A 322 6.63 6.93 -15.59
CA GLN A 322 5.95 5.74 -15.10
C GLN A 322 4.79 5.32 -16.02
N SER A 323 4.42 6.13 -17.02
CA SER A 323 3.32 5.84 -17.96
C SER A 323 3.48 4.50 -18.65
N VAL A 324 4.69 4.18 -19.15
CA VAL A 324 4.98 2.89 -19.82
C VAL A 324 4.69 1.72 -18.89
N TRP A 325 5.19 1.75 -17.65
CA TRP A 325 4.91 0.71 -16.65
C TRP A 325 3.41 0.51 -16.39
N THR A 326 2.65 1.60 -16.27
CA THR A 326 1.19 1.50 -16.05
C THR A 326 0.45 0.89 -17.24
N VAL A 327 0.85 1.22 -18.48
CA VAL A 327 0.22 0.73 -19.71
C VAL A 327 0.62 -0.72 -19.97
N CYS A 328 1.90 -1.08 -19.79
CA CYS A 328 2.36 -2.46 -19.97
C CYS A 328 1.65 -3.43 -19.01
N LEU A 329 1.58 -3.10 -17.70
CA LEU A 329 0.90 -3.95 -16.71
C LEU A 329 -0.60 -4.08 -17.00
N ALA A 330 -1.28 -2.99 -17.39
CA ALA A 330 -2.68 -3.03 -17.78
C ALA A 330 -2.89 -3.86 -19.07
N ALA A 331 -2.01 -3.72 -20.07
CA ALA A 331 -2.05 -4.53 -21.29
C ALA A 331 -1.83 -6.02 -20.99
N THR A 332 -0.90 -6.37 -20.09
CA THR A 332 -0.69 -7.76 -19.67
C THR A 332 -1.95 -8.33 -18.98
N ALA A 333 -2.59 -7.56 -18.09
CA ALA A 333 -3.86 -7.96 -17.49
C ALA A 333 -4.96 -8.16 -18.56
N ILE A 334 -5.09 -7.21 -19.50
CA ILE A 334 -6.07 -7.28 -20.60
C ILE A 334 -5.85 -8.53 -21.46
N SER A 335 -4.60 -8.84 -21.86
CA SER A 335 -4.29 -10.07 -22.59
C SER A 335 -4.70 -11.33 -21.81
N GLY A 336 -4.48 -11.35 -20.49
CA GLY A 336 -4.94 -12.44 -19.63
C GLY A 336 -6.47 -12.58 -19.61
N PHE A 337 -7.21 -11.48 -19.42
CA PHE A 337 -8.68 -11.50 -19.40
C PHE A 337 -9.32 -11.75 -20.77
N LEU A 338 -8.71 -11.33 -21.87
CA LEU A 338 -9.13 -11.71 -23.23
C LEU A 338 -8.97 -13.23 -23.44
N GLY A 339 -7.89 -13.82 -22.92
CA GLY A 339 -7.71 -15.26 -22.87
C GLY A 339 -8.80 -15.98 -22.07
N VAL A 340 -9.16 -15.47 -20.89
CA VAL A 340 -10.29 -15.98 -20.08
C VAL A 340 -11.64 -15.80 -20.79
N LEU A 341 -11.84 -14.70 -21.53
CA LEU A 341 -13.08 -14.39 -22.22
C LEU A 341 -13.34 -15.31 -23.43
N PHE A 342 -12.31 -15.59 -24.24
CA PHE A 342 -12.46 -16.34 -25.49
C PHE A 342 -12.09 -17.82 -25.40
N ALA A 343 -11.16 -18.19 -24.51
CA ALA A 343 -10.65 -19.56 -24.41
C ALA A 343 -10.18 -19.91 -22.98
N PRO A 344 -11.07 -19.85 -21.96
CA PRO A 344 -10.68 -19.94 -20.55
C PRO A 344 -9.89 -21.19 -20.18
N MET A 345 -10.18 -22.33 -20.81
CA MET A 345 -9.55 -23.62 -20.53
C MET A 345 -8.45 -24.03 -21.51
N SER A 346 -8.11 -23.24 -22.54
CA SER A 346 -7.04 -23.60 -23.49
C SER A 346 -5.65 -23.43 -22.90
N ALA A 347 -5.44 -22.35 -22.13
CA ALA A 347 -4.17 -22.05 -21.46
C ALA A 347 -4.38 -21.35 -20.10
N PRO A 348 -5.15 -21.95 -19.16
CA PRO A 348 -5.54 -21.28 -17.90
C PRO A 348 -4.34 -20.84 -17.06
N LEU A 349 -3.23 -21.58 -17.09
CA LEU A 349 -1.97 -21.20 -16.43
C LEU A 349 -1.34 -19.94 -17.05
N LEU A 350 -1.42 -19.75 -18.37
CA LEU A 350 -0.96 -18.54 -19.06
C LEU A 350 -1.86 -17.35 -18.73
N TRP A 351 -3.19 -17.57 -18.70
CA TRP A 351 -4.14 -16.53 -18.32
C TRP A 351 -3.93 -16.07 -16.87
N ALA A 352 -3.74 -17.01 -15.94
CA ALA A 352 -3.35 -16.72 -14.56
C ALA A 352 -1.97 -16.04 -14.47
N LEU A 353 -1.00 -16.42 -15.32
CA LEU A 353 0.31 -15.77 -15.38
C LEU A 353 0.19 -14.29 -15.74
N LEU A 354 -0.52 -13.99 -16.84
CA LEU A 354 -0.71 -12.63 -17.35
C LEU A 354 -1.52 -11.74 -16.39
N ILE A 355 -2.59 -12.28 -15.78
CA ILE A 355 -3.36 -11.57 -14.75
C ILE A 355 -2.49 -11.30 -13.50
N GLY A 356 -1.69 -12.27 -13.06
CA GLY A 356 -0.78 -12.11 -11.91
C GLY A 356 0.30 -11.04 -12.12
N VAL A 357 0.88 -10.98 -13.33
CA VAL A 357 1.80 -9.90 -13.70
C VAL A 357 1.07 -8.55 -13.64
N GLY A 358 -0.07 -8.42 -14.34
CA GLY A 358 -0.82 -7.17 -14.39
C GLY A 358 -1.35 -6.67 -13.04
N MET A 359 -1.73 -7.58 -12.13
CA MET A 359 -2.11 -7.25 -10.74
C MET A 359 -0.98 -6.60 -9.92
N SER A 360 0.27 -6.66 -10.39
CA SER A 360 1.40 -5.95 -9.77
C SER A 360 1.37 -4.42 -9.99
N ALA A 361 0.36 -3.90 -10.67
CA ALA A 361 0.04 -2.48 -10.71
C ALA A 361 -0.35 -1.87 -9.34
N PHE A 362 -0.67 -2.67 -8.31
CA PHE A 362 -0.98 -2.13 -6.97
C PHE A 362 0.24 -1.46 -6.29
N PRO A 363 1.42 -2.12 -6.15
CA PRO A 363 2.67 -1.45 -5.78
C PRO A 363 2.99 -0.19 -6.60
N LEU A 364 2.70 -0.19 -7.92
CA LEU A 364 2.91 0.97 -8.79
C LEU A 364 1.99 2.14 -8.44
N ALA A 365 0.71 1.90 -8.11
CA ALA A 365 -0.21 2.95 -7.67
C ALA A 365 0.29 3.65 -6.39
N LEU A 366 0.87 2.89 -5.47
CA LEU A 366 1.44 3.38 -4.22
C LEU A 366 2.72 4.19 -4.45
N VAL A 367 3.57 3.76 -5.40
CA VAL A 367 4.73 4.53 -5.84
C VAL A 367 4.31 5.83 -6.54
N LEU A 368 3.27 5.83 -7.37
CA LEU A 368 2.73 7.06 -7.99
C LEU A 368 2.23 8.05 -6.93
N ILE A 369 1.59 7.59 -5.86
CA ILE A 369 1.22 8.43 -4.71
C ILE A 369 2.46 9.07 -4.05
N SER A 370 3.67 8.53 -4.20
CA SER A 370 4.92 9.16 -3.75
C SER A 370 5.60 10.07 -4.78
N LEU A 371 5.68 9.65 -6.04
CA LEU A 371 6.39 10.38 -7.10
C LEU A 371 5.63 11.61 -7.65
N ARG A 372 4.44 11.91 -7.10
CA ARG A 372 3.59 13.04 -7.51
C ARG A 372 3.37 14.07 -6.41
N THR A 373 4.08 13.96 -5.29
CA THR A 373 3.96 14.88 -4.14
C THR A 373 5.33 15.39 -3.73
N SER A 374 5.51 16.70 -3.71
CA SER A 374 6.76 17.38 -3.30
C SER A 374 6.98 17.34 -1.79
N SER A 375 5.92 17.46 -0.98
CA SER A 375 5.98 17.51 0.48
C SER A 375 5.52 16.21 1.16
N ALA A 376 5.91 16.03 2.44
CA ALA A 376 5.38 14.98 3.31
C ALA A 376 3.90 15.22 3.71
N ALA A 377 3.43 16.47 3.70
CA ALA A 377 2.03 16.80 3.98
C ALA A 377 1.11 16.40 2.81
N ASP A 378 1.44 16.81 1.59
CA ASP A 378 0.68 16.47 0.38
C ASP A 378 0.79 14.98 0.05
N THR A 379 1.93 14.38 0.38
CA THR A 379 2.11 12.94 0.50
C THR A 379 0.98 12.25 1.28
N GLY A 380 0.65 12.76 2.47
CA GLY A 380 -0.39 12.21 3.34
C GLY A 380 -1.80 12.59 2.89
N ARG A 381 -1.99 13.80 2.35
CA ARG A 381 -3.28 14.27 1.82
C ARG A 381 -3.69 13.49 0.56
N LEU A 382 -2.77 13.30 -0.41
CA LEU A 382 -3.01 12.48 -1.61
C LEU A 382 -3.18 11.01 -1.27
N SER A 383 -2.34 10.44 -0.40
CA SER A 383 -2.49 9.05 0.03
C SER A 383 -3.81 8.80 0.78
N GLY A 384 -4.26 9.79 1.56
CA GLY A 384 -5.61 9.81 2.13
C GLY A 384 -6.70 9.83 1.06
N MET A 385 -6.67 10.80 0.15
CA MET A 385 -7.66 10.94 -0.94
C MET A 385 -7.74 9.66 -1.79
N ALA A 386 -6.60 9.17 -2.29
CA ALA A 386 -6.52 8.03 -3.18
C ALA A 386 -7.05 6.74 -2.54
N GLN A 387 -6.72 6.48 -1.27
CA GLN A 387 -7.22 5.29 -0.58
C GLN A 387 -8.68 5.44 -0.14
N SER A 388 -9.09 6.58 0.41
CA SER A 388 -10.46 6.78 0.92
C SER A 388 -11.48 6.70 -0.22
N ILE A 389 -11.29 7.51 -1.26
CA ILE A 389 -12.19 7.58 -2.41
C ILE A 389 -11.99 6.36 -3.30
N GLY A 390 -10.74 5.92 -3.50
CA GLY A 390 -10.43 4.80 -4.37
C GLY A 390 -10.91 3.45 -3.85
N TYR A 391 -10.82 3.18 -2.54
CA TYR A 391 -11.41 1.95 -1.98
C TYR A 391 -12.94 2.00 -1.92
N LEU A 392 -13.54 3.18 -1.71
CA LEU A 392 -14.99 3.34 -1.80
C LEU A 392 -15.49 3.00 -3.22
N ILE A 393 -14.85 3.56 -4.26
CA ILE A 393 -15.14 3.20 -5.66
C ILE A 393 -14.90 1.70 -5.91
N ALA A 394 -13.75 1.17 -5.50
CA ALA A 394 -13.37 -0.22 -5.73
C ALA A 394 -14.32 -1.24 -5.09
N SER A 395 -14.94 -0.90 -3.96
CA SER A 395 -15.90 -1.77 -3.27
C SER A 395 -17.14 -2.10 -4.12
N THR A 396 -17.49 -1.24 -5.08
CA THR A 396 -18.63 -1.46 -5.99
C THR A 396 -18.35 -2.52 -7.06
N GLY A 397 -17.08 -2.72 -7.44
CA GLY A 397 -16.68 -3.60 -8.54
C GLY A 397 -17.16 -5.04 -8.41
N PRO A 398 -16.86 -5.74 -7.30
CA PRO A 398 -17.32 -7.12 -7.09
C PRO A 398 -18.84 -7.26 -7.09
N PHE A 399 -19.57 -6.26 -6.58
CA PHE A 399 -21.04 -6.27 -6.63
C PHE A 399 -21.55 -6.14 -8.08
N LEU A 400 -21.06 -5.14 -8.82
CA LEU A 400 -21.43 -4.92 -10.22
C LEU A 400 -21.03 -6.10 -11.14
N PHE A 401 -19.88 -6.71 -10.89
CA PHE A 401 -19.38 -7.86 -11.67
C PHE A 401 -20.24 -9.12 -11.46
N GLY A 402 -20.71 -9.36 -10.23
CA GLY A 402 -21.66 -10.44 -9.91
C GLY A 402 -23.06 -10.15 -10.46
N MET A 403 -23.62 -8.97 -10.17
CA MET A 403 -24.93 -8.53 -10.68
C MET A 403 -25.03 -8.63 -12.20
N LEU A 404 -23.98 -8.29 -12.94
CA LEU A 404 -23.97 -8.37 -14.39
C LEU A 404 -23.90 -9.83 -14.90
N HIS A 405 -23.34 -10.75 -14.11
CA HIS A 405 -23.47 -12.19 -14.37
C HIS A 405 -24.90 -12.67 -14.13
N ASP A 406 -25.48 -12.34 -12.97
CA ASP A 406 -26.84 -12.75 -12.59
C ASP A 406 -27.90 -12.31 -13.61
N VAL A 407 -27.76 -11.10 -14.18
CA VAL A 407 -28.67 -10.54 -15.19
C VAL A 407 -28.45 -11.10 -16.60
N THR A 408 -27.24 -11.56 -16.94
CA THR A 408 -26.91 -12.05 -18.30
C THR A 408 -26.72 -13.57 -18.40
N ALA A 409 -26.79 -14.29 -17.27
CA ALA A 409 -26.44 -15.70 -17.12
C ALA A 409 -25.04 -16.09 -17.66
N SER A 410 -24.13 -15.11 -17.83
CA SER A 410 -22.84 -15.30 -18.50
C SER A 410 -21.76 -14.42 -17.87
N TRP A 411 -20.52 -14.90 -17.84
CA TRP A 411 -19.37 -14.10 -17.37
C TRP A 411 -18.84 -13.14 -18.43
N SER A 412 -19.22 -13.31 -19.70
CA SER A 412 -18.67 -12.53 -20.81
C SER A 412 -18.95 -11.03 -20.67
N ALA A 413 -20.15 -10.65 -20.22
CA ALA A 413 -20.49 -9.24 -19.98
C ALA A 413 -19.62 -8.63 -18.86
N SER A 414 -19.51 -9.33 -17.73
CA SER A 414 -18.68 -8.93 -16.59
C SER A 414 -17.20 -8.81 -16.95
N LEU A 415 -16.66 -9.75 -17.74
CA LEU A 415 -15.28 -9.73 -18.24
C LEU A 415 -15.03 -8.58 -19.22
N VAL A 416 -15.96 -8.28 -20.15
CA VAL A 416 -15.85 -7.14 -21.06
C VAL A 416 -15.84 -5.80 -20.30
N VAL A 417 -16.70 -5.64 -19.29
CA VAL A 417 -16.69 -4.46 -18.42
C VAL A 417 -15.38 -4.36 -17.63
N LEU A 418 -14.82 -5.47 -17.14
CA LEU A 418 -13.54 -5.50 -16.43
C LEU A 418 -12.35 -5.13 -17.34
N ILE A 419 -12.36 -5.54 -18.61
CA ILE A 419 -11.40 -5.11 -19.64
C ILE A 419 -11.54 -3.62 -19.93
N GLY A 420 -12.77 -3.08 -19.93
CA GLY A 420 -13.03 -1.63 -19.98
C GLY A 420 -12.44 -0.88 -18.78
N VAL A 421 -12.59 -1.41 -17.56
CA VAL A 421 -11.97 -0.86 -16.34
C VAL A 421 -10.44 -0.86 -16.44
N LEU A 422 -9.83 -1.95 -16.91
CA LEU A 422 -8.38 -2.02 -17.15
C LEU A 422 -7.90 -1.04 -18.23
N THR A 423 -8.72 -0.80 -19.26
CA THR A 423 -8.42 0.18 -20.30
C THR A 423 -8.46 1.61 -19.74
N ALA A 424 -9.47 1.94 -18.91
CA ALA A 424 -9.53 3.20 -18.18
C ALA A 424 -8.34 3.35 -17.20
N GLN A 425 -7.96 2.27 -16.51
CA GLN A 425 -6.76 2.23 -15.67
C GLN A 425 -5.48 2.50 -16.47
N ALA A 426 -5.34 1.94 -17.68
CA ALA A 426 -4.20 2.22 -18.56
C ALA A 426 -4.12 3.71 -18.93
N VAL A 427 -5.25 4.36 -19.25
CA VAL A 427 -5.32 5.79 -19.60
C VAL A 427 -5.01 6.69 -18.40
N LEU A 428 -5.64 6.43 -17.25
CA LEU A 428 -5.41 7.17 -16.00
C LEU A 428 -3.96 7.02 -15.52
N GLY A 429 -3.42 5.79 -15.62
CA GLY A 429 -2.02 5.48 -15.35
C GLY A 429 -1.07 6.16 -16.32
N ALA A 430 -1.38 6.21 -17.61
CA ALA A 430 -0.57 6.91 -18.60
C ALA A 430 -0.49 8.42 -18.33
N PHE A 431 -1.58 9.04 -17.88
CA PHE A 431 -1.60 10.45 -17.48
C PHE A 431 -0.86 10.69 -16.15
N ALA A 432 -1.20 9.93 -15.10
CA ALA A 432 -0.55 10.00 -13.80
C ALA A 432 0.94 9.59 -13.85
N GLY A 433 1.34 8.81 -14.84
CA GLY A 433 2.70 8.34 -15.05
C GLY A 433 3.66 9.37 -15.64
N ARG A 434 3.18 10.56 -16.03
CA ARG A 434 4.02 11.65 -16.56
C ARG A 434 4.85 12.29 -15.44
N PRO A 435 6.10 12.74 -15.70
CA PRO A 435 6.93 13.44 -14.71
C PRO A 435 6.39 14.86 -14.44
N ARG A 436 5.46 14.95 -13.49
CA ARG A 436 4.88 16.19 -12.96
C ARG A 436 4.58 15.97 -11.48
N THR A 437 4.79 16.97 -10.63
CA THR A 437 4.31 16.95 -9.24
C THR A 437 2.99 17.73 -9.12
N LEU A 438 2.30 17.49 -8.01
CA LEU A 438 1.33 18.42 -7.44
C LEU A 438 2.01 19.67 -6.88
#